data_AF-A0A429MMJ8-F1
#
_entry.id   AF-A0A429MMJ8-F1
#
_cell.length_a   1.000
_cell.length_b   1.000
_cell.length_c   1.000
_cell.angle_alpha   90.00
_cell.angle_beta   90.00
_cell.angle_gamma   90.00
#
_symmetry.space_group_name_H-M   'P 1'
#
loop_
_entity.id
_entity.type
_entity.pdbx_description
1 polymer ?
#
loop_
_entity_poly.entity_id
_entity_poly.type
_entity_poly.pdbx_seq_one_letter_code
_entity_poly.pdbx_strand_id
1 'polypeptide(L)'
;INFVFTIRRLHDRNNTGWLSLLMLVPIVNIGLAIYLFCAKGTEGPNDYGPKRPTPSWERVLGWIYIVLIPLALIFGVIAVIMAPTYEGYVEKSESIVIGSPSQSE
;
A
#
# COMPACT_ATOMS: atom_id res chain seq x y z
N ILE A 1 -10.30 -6.11 2.42
CA ILE A 1 -10.44 -6.93 1.18
C ILE A 1 -11.84 -7.53 1.17
N ASN A 2 -12.62 -7.27 0.12
CA ASN A 2 -14.02 -7.72 0.04
C ASN A 2 -14.11 -8.85 -1.01
N PHE A 3 -14.74 -9.97 -0.65
CA PHE A 3 -14.91 -11.15 -1.51
C PHE A 3 -15.52 -10.81 -2.88
N VAL A 4 -16.50 -9.91 -2.92
CA VAL A 4 -17.18 -9.52 -4.16
C VAL A 4 -16.21 -8.86 -5.15
N PHE A 5 -15.33 -7.98 -4.67
CA PHE A 5 -14.33 -7.34 -5.54
C PHE A 5 -13.27 -8.32 -6.03
N THR A 6 -12.84 -9.26 -5.19
CA THR A 6 -11.88 -10.30 -5.60
C THR A 6 -12.49 -11.23 -6.65
N ILE A 7 -13.74 -11.66 -6.46
CA ILE A 7 -14.47 -12.48 -7.45
C ILE A 7 -14.57 -11.74 -8.78
N ARG A 8 -14.97 -10.45 -8.76
CA ARG A 8 -15.01 -9.64 -9.98
C ARG A 8 -13.65 -9.57 -10.66
N ARG A 9 -12.58 -9.39 -9.89
CA ARG A 9 -11.22 -9.31 -10.42
C ARG A 9 -10.72 -10.63 -11.02
N LEU A 10 -11.12 -11.75 -10.42
CA LEU A 10 -10.87 -13.10 -10.95
C LEU A 10 -11.64 -13.32 -12.26
N HIS A 11 -12.91 -12.89 -12.32
CA HIS A 11 -13.73 -12.97 -13.53
C HIS A 11 -13.19 -12.09 -14.66
N ASP A 12 -12.62 -10.91 -14.36
CA ASP A 12 -11.92 -10.08 -15.36
C ASP A 12 -10.74 -10.82 -16.01
N ARG A 13 -10.26 -11.91 -15.39
CA ARG A 13 -9.17 -12.77 -15.84
C ARG A 13 -9.64 -14.14 -16.33
N ASN A 14 -10.94 -14.32 -16.58
CA ASN A 14 -11.58 -15.59 -16.93
C ASN A 14 -11.31 -16.74 -15.94
N ASN A 15 -11.03 -16.42 -14.67
CA ASN A 15 -10.87 -17.41 -13.60
C ASN A 15 -12.18 -17.55 -12.81
N THR A 16 -12.35 -18.71 -12.15
CA THR A 16 -13.54 -18.95 -11.32
C THR A 16 -13.48 -18.13 -10.02
N GLY A 17 -14.64 -17.66 -9.56
CA GLY A 17 -14.78 -16.92 -8.30
C GLY A 17 -14.38 -17.73 -7.05
N TRP A 18 -14.35 -19.06 -7.14
CA TRP A 18 -13.93 -19.94 -6.05
C TRP A 18 -12.50 -19.69 -5.58
N LEU A 19 -11.61 -19.21 -6.45
CA LEU A 19 -10.25 -18.83 -6.06
C LEU A 19 -10.21 -17.70 -5.02
N SER A 20 -11.31 -16.95 -4.84
CA SER A 20 -11.42 -15.94 -3.78
C SER A 20 -11.35 -16.54 -2.37
N LEU A 21 -11.66 -17.84 -2.20
CA LEU A 21 -11.54 -18.53 -0.91
C LEU A 21 -10.09 -18.62 -0.42
N LEU A 22 -9.10 -18.54 -1.31
CA LEU A 22 -7.69 -18.49 -0.94
C LEU A 22 -7.35 -17.29 -0.05
N MET A 23 -8.19 -16.25 -0.03
CA MET A 23 -8.03 -15.10 0.85
C MET A 23 -8.21 -15.42 2.34
N LEU A 24 -8.82 -16.56 2.68
CA LEU A 24 -8.97 -17.03 4.07
C LEU A 24 -7.62 -17.46 4.69
N VAL A 25 -6.62 -17.73 3.86
CA VAL A 25 -5.27 -18.10 4.31
C VAL A 25 -4.38 -16.86 4.25
N PRO A 26 -3.88 -16.31 5.38
CA PRO A 26 -3.24 -14.98 5.41
C PRO A 26 -2.05 -14.81 4.45
N ILE A 27 -1.15 -15.79 4.39
CA ILE A 27 0.05 -15.71 3.53
C ILE A 27 -0.34 -15.80 2.04
N VAL A 28 -1.23 -16.73 1.70
CA VAL A 28 -1.73 -16.91 0.32
C VAL A 28 -2.53 -15.69 -0.12
N ASN A 29 -3.31 -15.09 0.78
CA ASN A 29 -4.06 -13.87 0.53
C ASN A 29 -3.16 -12.73 0.05
N ILE A 30 -2.00 -12.52 0.70
CA ILE A 30 -1.05 -11.48 0.29
C ILE A 30 -0.53 -11.75 -1.13
N GLY A 31 -0.11 -13.00 -1.41
CA GLY A 31 0.35 -13.38 -2.75
C GLY A 31 -0.73 -13.20 -3.82
N LEU A 32 -1.96 -13.64 -3.54
CA LEU A 32 -3.11 -13.48 -4.43
C LEU A 32 -3.45 -11.99 -4.65
N ALA A 33 -3.40 -11.17 -3.60
CA ALA A 33 -3.67 -9.75 -3.68
C ALA A 33 -2.64 -9.03 -4.58
N ILE A 34 -1.34 -9.32 -4.39
CA ILE A 34 -0.28 -8.77 -5.24
C ILE A 34 -0.46 -9.23 -6.69
N TYR A 35 -0.73 -10.52 -6.89
CA TYR A 35 -1.00 -11.07 -8.22
C TYR A 35 -2.16 -10.34 -8.89
N LEU A 36 -3.34 -10.26 -8.26
CA LEU A 36 -4.53 -9.63 -8.85
C LEU A 36 -4.39 -8.12 -9.05
N PHE A 37 -3.56 -7.47 -8.25
CA PHE A 37 -3.22 -6.05 -8.42
C PHE A 37 -2.41 -5.81 -9.70
N CYS A 38 -1.38 -6.63 -9.94
CA CYS A 38 -0.47 -6.46 -11.09
C CYS A 38 -0.96 -7.15 -12.38
N ALA A 39 -1.72 -8.24 -12.26
CA ALA A 39 -2.06 -9.11 -13.37
C ALA A 39 -3.04 -8.44 -14.35
N LYS A 40 -2.71 -8.31 -15.64
CA LYS A 40 -3.63 -7.74 -16.66
C LYS A 40 -4.98 -8.49 -16.76
N GLY A 41 -6.07 -7.84 -17.17
CA GLY A 41 -7.31 -8.57 -17.53
C GLY A 41 -7.13 -9.46 -18.77
N THR A 42 -8.04 -10.40 -19.00
CA THR A 42 -8.07 -11.20 -20.25
C THR A 42 -8.37 -10.30 -21.44
N GLU A 43 -7.71 -10.56 -22.58
CA GLU A 43 -7.98 -9.89 -23.85
C GLU A 43 -9.06 -10.64 -24.63
N GLY A 44 -10.01 -9.92 -25.22
CA GLY A 44 -11.06 -10.53 -26.03
C GLY A 44 -12.26 -11.03 -25.22
N PRO A 45 -13.03 -12.00 -25.76
CA PRO A 45 -14.21 -12.56 -25.10
C PRO A 45 -13.86 -13.21 -23.76
N ASN A 46 -14.78 -13.10 -22.80
CA ASN A 46 -14.63 -13.61 -21.44
C ASN A 46 -15.94 -14.29 -21.02
N ASP A 47 -15.86 -15.42 -20.33
CA ASP A 47 -17.03 -16.26 -19.99
C ASP A 47 -17.97 -15.56 -19.00
N TYR A 48 -17.45 -14.54 -18.30
CA TYR A 48 -18.17 -13.75 -17.31
C TYR A 48 -18.71 -12.41 -17.87
N GLY A 49 -18.64 -12.22 -19.18
CA GLY A 49 -19.19 -11.06 -19.88
C GLY A 49 -18.13 -10.09 -20.41
N PRO A 50 -18.57 -9.05 -21.15
CA PRO A 50 -17.68 -8.16 -21.87
C PRO A 50 -16.85 -7.27 -20.93
N LYS A 51 -15.67 -6.88 -21.41
CA LYS A 51 -14.78 -5.95 -20.70
C LYS A 51 -15.50 -4.61 -20.49
N ARG A 52 -15.52 -4.13 -19.24
CA ARG A 52 -16.05 -2.80 -18.91
C ARG A 52 -15.23 -1.71 -19.61
N PRO A 53 -15.87 -0.71 -20.26
CA PRO A 53 -15.16 0.46 -20.75
C PRO A 53 -14.65 1.28 -19.55
N THR A 54 -13.35 1.59 -19.54
CA THR A 54 -12.71 2.41 -18.51
C THR A 54 -12.76 3.88 -18.92
N PRO A 55 -13.52 4.76 -18.25
CA PRO A 55 -13.51 6.18 -18.53
C PRO A 55 -12.14 6.81 -18.25
N SER A 56 -11.82 7.90 -18.97
CA SER A 56 -10.49 8.51 -18.95
C SER A 56 -10.02 8.98 -17.57
N TRP A 57 -10.94 9.39 -16.69
CA TRP A 57 -10.60 9.82 -15.33
C TRP A 57 -10.10 8.67 -14.44
N GLU A 58 -10.54 7.42 -14.67
CA GLU A 58 -10.03 6.23 -13.94
C GLU A 58 -8.53 6.05 -14.24
N ARG A 59 -8.09 6.34 -15.47
CA ARG A 59 -6.67 6.33 -15.85
C ARG A 59 -5.87 7.43 -15.15
N VAL A 60 -6.44 8.63 -15.02
CA VAL A 60 -5.81 9.76 -14.31
C VAL A 60 -5.60 9.41 -12.84
N LEU A 61 -6.64 8.89 -12.17
CA LEU A 61 -6.51 8.40 -10.79
C LEU A 61 -5.47 7.28 -10.69
N GLY A 62 -5.43 6.37 -11.66
CA GLY A 62 -4.41 5.31 -11.72
C GLY A 62 -2.99 5.88 -11.64
N TRP A 63 -2.67 6.90 -12.43
CA TRP A 63 -1.37 7.57 -12.39
C TRP A 63 -1.11 8.29 -11.07
N ILE A 64 -2.12 8.97 -10.51
CA ILE A 64 -2.02 9.61 -9.20
C ILE A 64 -1.65 8.58 -8.13
N TYR A 65 -2.34 7.45 -8.08
CA TYR A 65 -2.04 6.38 -7.11
C TYR A 65 -0.65 5.76 -7.32
N ILE A 66 -0.23 5.56 -8.57
CA ILE A 66 1.12 5.05 -8.90
C ILE A 66 2.22 5.94 -8.33
N VAL A 67 2.00 7.26 -8.23
CA VAL A 67 2.97 8.21 -7.66
C VAL A 67 2.80 8.37 -6.14
N LEU A 68 1.56 8.53 -5.66
CA LEU A 68 1.30 8.82 -4.25
C LEU A 68 1.63 7.64 -3.33
N ILE A 69 1.35 6.40 -3.73
CA ILE A 69 1.62 5.21 -2.91
C ILE A 69 3.13 5.07 -2.59
N PRO A 70 4.06 5.06 -3.57
CA PRO A 70 5.48 4.97 -3.25
C PRO A 70 5.99 6.19 -2.50
N LEU A 71 5.50 7.40 -2.80
CA LEU A 71 5.86 8.61 -2.05
C LEU A 71 5.47 8.49 -0.57
N ALA A 72 4.26 8.03 -0.28
CA ALA A 72 3.78 7.81 1.08
C ALA A 72 4.60 6.72 1.79
N LEU A 73 4.98 5.64 1.10
CA LEU A 73 5.84 4.60 1.66
C LEU A 73 7.24 5.15 2.00
N ILE A 74 7.84 5.96 1.12
CA ILE A 74 9.14 6.60 1.37
C ILE A 74 9.04 7.52 2.59
N PHE A 75 8.02 8.36 2.66
CA PHE A 75 7.80 9.25 3.81
C PHE A 75 7.62 8.46 5.12
N GLY A 76 6.85 7.37 5.09
CA GLY A 76 6.68 6.49 6.24
C GLY A 76 7.99 5.85 6.71
N VAL A 77 8.83 5.36 5.78
CA VAL A 77 10.15 4.79 6.11
C VAL A 77 11.07 5.84 6.72
N ILE A 78 11.11 7.05 6.14
CA ILE A 78 11.89 8.17 6.70
C ILE A 78 11.41 8.49 8.12
N ALA A 79 10.10 8.62 8.33
CA ALA A 79 9.54 8.91 9.66
C ALA A 79 9.93 7.86 10.70
N VAL A 80 9.91 6.57 10.36
CA VAL A 80 10.31 5.48 11.26
C VAL A 80 11.80 5.57 11.62
N ILE A 81 12.67 5.88 10.66
CA ILE A 81 14.11 6.04 10.92
C ILE A 81 14.36 7.26 11.82
N MET A 82 13.65 8.36 11.57
CA MET A 82 13.89 9.61 12.27
C MET A 82 13.31 9.63 13.69
N ALA A 83 12.19 8.95 13.95
CA ALA A 83 11.55 8.88 15.28
C ALA A 83 12.52 8.65 16.46
N PRO A 84 13.36 7.59 16.48
CA PRO A 84 14.30 7.37 17.58
C PRO A 84 15.43 8.42 17.62
N THR A 85 15.82 8.97 16.47
CA THR A 85 16.88 9.98 16.44
C THR A 85 16.43 11.29 17.08
N TYR A 86 15.18 11.71 16.87
CA TYR A 86 14.61 12.91 17.48
C TYR A 86 14.60 12.84 19.00
N GLU A 87 14.23 11.69 19.57
CA GLU A 87 14.27 11.46 21.02
C GLU A 87 15.69 11.68 21.58
N GLY A 88 16.70 11.12 20.92
CA GLY A 88 18.10 11.34 21.31
C GLY A 88 18.58 12.79 21.19
N TYR A 89 18.05 13.58 20.25
CA TYR A 89 18.36 15.01 20.15
C TYR A 89 17.75 15.82 21.30
N VAL A 90 16.54 15.48 21.75
CA VAL A 90 15.87 16.15 22.87
C VAL A 90 16.65 15.92 24.16
N GLU A 91 16.99 14.66 24.48
CA GLU A 91 17.75 14.32 25.70
C GLU A 91 19.13 15.04 25.76
N LYS A 92 19.83 15.10 24.62
CA LYS A 92 21.11 15.82 24.53
C LYS A 92 20.93 17.33 24.76
N SER A 93 19.85 17.92 24.27
CA SER A 93 19.60 19.35 24.48
C SER A 93 19.27 19.68 25.94
N GLU A 94 18.51 18.82 26.62
CA GLU A 94 18.14 18.99 28.03
C GLU A 94 19.36 18.86 28.95
N SER A 95 20.22 17.87 28.71
CA SER A 95 21.46 17.70 29.48
C SER A 95 22.44 18.87 29.30
N ILE A 96 22.52 19.48 28.12
CA ILE A 96 23.32 20.70 27.89
C ILE A 96 22.74 21.87 28.68
N VAL A 97 21.41 22.02 28.76
CA VAL A 97 20.75 23.08 29.53
C VAL A 97 20.97 22.89 31.04
N ILE A 98 20.90 21.65 31.53
CA ILE A 98 21.18 21.32 32.95
C ILE A 98 22.67 21.51 33.27
N GLY A 99 23.57 21.25 32.33
CA GLY A 99 25.02 21.46 32.46
C GLY A 99 25.50 22.89 32.18
N SER A 100 24.60 23.80 31.79
CA SER A 100 24.86 25.23 31.57
C SER A 100 25.17 25.94 32.91
N PRO A 101 26.01 27.00 32.96
CA PRO A 101 26.73 27.45 34.14
C PRO A 101 25.85 28.17 35.18
N SER A 102 24.98 27.42 35.85
CA SER A 102 24.50 27.71 37.21
C SER A 102 25.41 27.09 38.28
N GLN A 103 26.44 26.35 37.87
CA GLN A 103 27.41 25.65 38.73
C GLN A 103 28.75 26.41 38.84
N SER A 104 28.80 27.70 38.44
CA SER A 104 30.01 28.52 38.46
C SER A 104 29.90 29.81 39.29
N GLU A 105 28.97 29.87 40.24
CA GLU A 105 28.93 30.90 41.30
C GLU A 105 29.24 30.27 42.67
#